data_AF-A0A561VGX7-F1
#
_entry.id   AF-A0A561VGX7-F1
#
_cell.length_a   1.000
_cell.length_b   1.000
_cell.length_c   1.000
_cell.angle_alpha   90.00
_cell.angle_beta   90.00
_cell.angle_gamma   90.00
#
_symmetry.space_group_name_H-M   'P 1'
#
loop_
_entity.id
_entity.type
_entity.pdbx_description
1 polymer ?
#
loop_
_entity_poly.entity_id
_entity_poly.type
_entity_poly.pdbx_seq_one_letter_code
_entity_poly.pdbx_strand_id
1 'polypeptide(L)'
;MTSPQPITVQVYCRLTVTVEDSGAVTGAAVEQLRRADIDWSDEEDDLATAAGELSADLLRCLAGLADPGRMLAGTPGISVEGGHVWAEHGGPDPGFVPGGR
;
A
#
# COMPACT_ATOMS: atom_id res chain seq x y z
N MET A 1 3.37 6.79 40.68
CA MET A 1 3.09 6.12 39.39
C MET A 1 4.03 6.72 38.37
N THR A 2 4.97 5.93 37.85
CA THR A 2 5.88 6.36 36.78
C THR A 2 5.08 6.40 35.49
N SER A 3 5.05 7.56 34.82
CA SER A 3 4.45 7.66 33.49
C SER A 3 5.22 6.74 32.53
N PRO A 4 4.52 5.99 31.66
CA PRO A 4 5.19 5.16 30.67
C PRO A 4 6.09 6.02 29.79
N GLN A 5 7.35 5.59 29.62
CA GLN A 5 8.28 6.29 28.73
C GLN A 5 8.03 5.85 27.28
N PRO A 6 8.04 6.79 26.31
CA PRO A 6 7.96 6.46 24.89
C PRO A 6 9.16 5.60 24.48
N ILE A 7 8.90 4.61 23.63
CA ILE A 7 9.94 3.78 23.00
C ILE A 7 9.90 4.06 21.50
N THR A 8 11.04 4.44 20.94
CA THR A 8 11.21 4.61 19.50
C THR A 8 11.86 3.35 18.93
N VAL A 9 11.26 2.79 17.87
CA VAL A 9 11.78 1.64 17.15
C VAL A 9 11.92 1.98 15.67
N GLN A 10 12.94 1.40 15.02
CA GLN A 10 13.10 1.45 13.57
C GLN A 10 12.71 0.09 13.01
N VAL A 11 11.72 0.06 12.11
CA VAL A 11 11.21 -1.17 11.50
C VAL A 11 11.67 -1.22 10.05
N TYR A 12 12.47 -2.25 9.73
CA TYR A 12 12.94 -2.50 8.37
C TYR A 12 12.28 -3.77 7.85
N CYS A 13 11.53 -3.67 6.75
CA CYS A 13 10.82 -4.80 6.14
C CYS A 13 11.11 -4.85 4.64
N ARG A 14 11.32 -6.05 4.11
CA ARG A 14 11.29 -6.32 2.66
C ARG A 14 10.21 -7.34 2.38
N LEU A 15 9.33 -7.01 1.45
CA LEU A 15 8.30 -7.90 0.95
C LEU A 15 8.54 -8.14 -0.54
N THR A 16 8.45 -9.39 -0.96
CA THR A 16 8.35 -9.75 -2.38
C THR A 16 6.92 -10.15 -2.66
N VAL A 17 6.29 -9.49 -3.63
CA VAL A 17 4.94 -9.79 -4.10
C VAL A 17 5.04 -10.30 -5.52
N THR A 18 4.54 -11.52 -5.74
CA THR A 18 4.41 -12.10 -7.08
C THR A 18 2.95 -12.02 -7.49
N VAL A 19 2.66 -11.36 -8.60
CA VAL A 19 1.34 -11.37 -9.22
C VAL A 19 1.41 -12.29 -10.42
N GLU A 20 0.77 -13.46 -10.31
CA GLU A 20 0.76 -14.47 -11.38
C GLU A 20 -0.16 -14.08 -12.55
N ASP A 21 -1.26 -13.39 -12.25
CA ASP A 21 -2.20 -12.86 -13.23
C ASP A 21 -2.68 -11.47 -12.78
N SER A 22 -2.11 -10.42 -13.38
CA SER A 22 -2.49 -9.03 -13.10
C SER A 22 -3.90 -8.71 -13.57
N GLY A 23 -4.40 -9.37 -14.62
CA GLY A 23 -5.76 -9.20 -15.12
C GLY A 23 -6.80 -9.69 -14.12
N ALA A 24 -6.53 -10.82 -13.45
CA ALA A 24 -7.38 -11.32 -12.38
C ALA A 24 -7.44 -10.35 -11.18
N VAL A 25 -6.33 -9.72 -10.82
CA VAL A 25 -6.28 -8.72 -9.74
C VAL A 25 -7.12 -7.49 -10.08
N THR A 26 -6.91 -6.90 -11.26
CA THR A 26 -7.71 -5.76 -11.72
C THR A 26 -9.19 -6.14 -11.81
N GLY A 27 -9.51 -7.32 -12.36
CA GLY A 27 -10.89 -7.79 -12.49
C GLY A 27 -11.59 -7.90 -11.12
N ALA A 28 -10.90 -8.43 -10.11
CA ALA A 28 -11.43 -8.52 -8.75
C ALA A 28 -11.67 -7.13 -8.13
N ALA A 29 -10.78 -6.18 -8.34
CA ALA A 29 -10.91 -4.82 -7.84
C ALA A 29 -12.09 -4.07 -8.51
N VAL A 30 -12.25 -4.20 -9.82
CA VAL A 30 -13.41 -3.65 -10.55
C VAL A 30 -14.72 -4.24 -10.02
N GLU A 31 -14.75 -5.54 -9.77
CA GLU A 31 -15.89 -6.21 -9.17
C GLU A 31 -16.20 -5.71 -7.75
N GLN A 32 -15.20 -5.30 -6.97
CA GLN A 32 -15.42 -4.66 -5.67
C GLN A 32 -15.95 -3.23 -5.81
N LEU A 33 -15.37 -2.43 -6.71
CA LEU A 33 -15.83 -1.08 -6.99
C LEU A 33 -17.28 -1.03 -7.49
N ARG A 34 -17.70 -2.00 -8.31
CA ARG A 34 -19.09 -2.14 -8.74
C ARG A 34 -20.07 -2.48 -7.61
N ARG A 35 -19.59 -3.19 -6.59
CA ARG A 35 -20.40 -3.56 -5.42
C ARG A 35 -20.39 -2.46 -4.35
N ALA A 36 -19.41 -1.56 -4.40
CA ALA A 36 -19.37 -0.42 -3.53
C ALA A 36 -20.50 0.56 -3.94
N ASP A 37 -21.19 1.09 -2.94
CA ASP A 37 -22.25 2.08 -3.12
C ASP A 37 -21.62 3.46 -3.39
N ILE A 38 -20.85 3.56 -4.47
CA ILE A 38 -20.15 4.78 -4.91
C ILE A 38 -21.04 5.49 -5.93
N ASP A 39 -21.30 6.76 -5.67
CA ASP A 39 -21.94 7.63 -6.66
C ASP A 39 -20.89 8.17 -7.64
N TRP A 40 -20.62 7.38 -8.68
CA TRP A 40 -19.67 7.72 -9.75
C TRP A 40 -20.02 9.00 -10.52
N SER A 41 -21.22 9.58 -10.33
CA SER A 41 -21.57 10.85 -10.97
C SER A 41 -20.97 12.08 -10.29
N ASP A 42 -20.50 11.93 -9.04
CA ASP A 42 -19.86 12.98 -8.24
C ASP A 42 -18.32 12.79 -8.14
N GLU A 43 -17.80 11.70 -8.72
CA GLU A 43 -16.36 11.41 -8.78
C GLU A 43 -15.70 12.06 -10.00
N GLU A 44 -14.40 12.39 -9.88
CA GLU A 44 -13.62 12.98 -10.97
C GLU A 44 -13.47 12.02 -12.16
N ASP A 45 -13.40 10.72 -11.87
CA ASP A 45 -13.23 9.65 -12.84
C ASP A 45 -14.41 8.69 -12.85
N ASP A 46 -14.74 8.18 -14.03
CA ASP A 46 -15.66 7.06 -14.16
C ASP A 46 -14.97 5.72 -13.80
N LEU A 47 -15.78 4.70 -13.53
CA LEU A 47 -15.29 3.37 -13.20
C LEU A 47 -14.34 2.78 -14.26
N ALA A 48 -14.53 3.11 -15.55
CA ALA A 48 -13.70 2.56 -16.62
C ALA A 48 -12.31 3.20 -16.61
N THR A 49 -12.22 4.51 -16.38
CA THR A 49 -10.98 5.24 -16.19
C THR A 49 -10.26 4.72 -14.95
N ALA A 50 -10.93 4.64 -13.80
CA ALA A 50 -10.35 4.11 -12.56
C ALA A 50 -9.82 2.67 -12.71
N ALA A 51 -10.55 1.81 -13.44
CA ALA A 51 -10.12 0.46 -13.76
C ALA A 51 -8.90 0.43 -14.70
N GLY A 52 -8.88 1.32 -15.70
CA GLY A 52 -7.77 1.48 -16.63
C GLY A 52 -6.49 1.92 -15.92
N GLU A 53 -6.60 2.90 -15.02
CA GLU A 53 -5.47 3.38 -14.22
C GLU A 53 -4.95 2.33 -13.25
N LEU A 54 -5.85 1.62 -12.55
CA LEU A 54 -5.48 0.50 -11.68
C LEU A 54 -4.71 -0.59 -12.45
N SER A 55 -5.16 -0.91 -13.67
CA SER A 55 -4.49 -1.90 -14.50
C SER A 55 -3.14 -1.40 -15.03
N ALA A 56 -3.04 -0.10 -15.34
CA ALA A 56 -1.84 0.50 -15.89
C ALA A 56 -0.74 0.68 -14.84
N ASP A 57 -1.13 0.89 -13.58
CA ASP A 57 -0.20 1.19 -12.48
C ASP A 57 -0.38 0.26 -11.26
N LEU A 58 -0.50 -1.04 -11.53
CA LEU A 58 -0.59 -2.07 -10.49
C LEU A 58 0.58 -2.00 -9.51
N LEU A 59 1.78 -1.62 -9.97
CA LEU A 59 2.93 -1.46 -9.08
C LEU A 59 2.71 -0.36 -8.02
N ARG A 60 2.23 0.83 -8.43
CA ARG A 60 1.93 1.89 -7.49
C ARG A 60 0.82 1.48 -6.53
N CYS A 61 -0.18 0.75 -7.01
CA CYS A 61 -1.24 0.22 -6.15
C CYS A 61 -0.69 -0.77 -5.11
N LEU A 62 0.23 -1.66 -5.50
CA LEU A 62 0.91 -2.58 -4.57
C LEU A 62 1.81 -1.83 -3.58
N ALA A 63 2.52 -0.78 -4.00
CA ALA A 63 3.30 0.06 -3.09
C ALA A 63 2.43 0.70 -2.00
N GLY A 64 1.22 1.15 -2.37
CA GLY A 64 0.25 1.73 -1.44
C GLY A 64 -0.24 0.77 -0.35
N LEU A 65 -0.18 -0.55 -0.57
CA LEU A 65 -0.53 -1.55 0.46
C LEU A 65 0.47 -1.57 1.62
N ALA A 66 1.71 -1.17 1.36
CA ALA A 66 2.76 -1.11 2.36
C ALA A 66 2.84 0.26 3.06
N ASP A 67 1.82 1.12 2.92
CA ASP A 67 1.72 2.40 3.64
C ASP A 67 1.63 2.16 5.17
N PRO A 68 2.68 2.49 5.93
CA PRO A 68 2.73 2.22 7.37
C PRO A 68 1.68 3.01 8.15
N GLY A 69 1.28 4.18 7.65
CA GLY A 69 0.22 4.99 8.24
C GLY A 69 -1.13 4.28 8.19
N ARG A 70 -1.44 3.63 7.06
CA ARG A 70 -2.64 2.79 6.93
C ARG A 70 -2.53 1.48 7.71
N MET A 71 -1.37 0.83 7.71
CA MET A 71 -1.18 -0.44 8.43
C MET A 71 -1.32 -0.29 9.96
N LEU A 72 -0.90 0.85 10.51
CA LEU A 72 -0.93 1.12 11.95
C LEU A 72 -2.14 1.98 12.35
N ALA A 73 -3.01 2.33 11.40
CA ALA A 73 -4.22 3.09 11.66
C ALA A 73 -5.07 2.39 12.74
N GLY A 74 -5.42 3.13 13.79
CA GLY A 74 -6.21 2.61 14.91
C GLY A 74 -5.40 1.98 16.05
N THR A 75 -4.06 1.91 15.96
CA THR A 75 -3.25 1.46 17.09
C THR A 75 -3.07 2.58 18.12
N PRO A 76 -3.55 2.42 19.37
CA PRO A 76 -3.50 3.51 20.35
C PRO A 76 -2.06 3.90 20.71
N GLY A 77 -1.78 5.20 20.70
CA GLY A 77 -0.49 5.75 21.14
C GLY A 77 0.67 5.58 20.17
N ILE A 78 0.41 5.18 18.92
CA ILE A 78 1.41 5.10 17.86
C ILE A 78 1.33 6.35 16.97
N SER A 79 2.49 6.95 16.71
CA SER A 79 2.70 7.96 15.69
C SER A 79 3.74 7.46 14.69
N VAL A 80 3.49 7.65 13.40
CA VAL A 80 4.39 7.23 12.31
C VAL A 80 5.01 8.48 11.70
N GLU A 81 6.34 8.49 11.57
CA GLU A 81 7.09 9.57 10.93
C GLU A 81 8.17 8.98 10.00
N GLY A 82 8.40 9.60 8.83
CA GLY A 82 9.57 9.31 7.99
C GLY A 82 9.58 8.01 7.18
N GLY A 83 8.43 7.35 6.98
CA GLY A 83 8.34 6.13 6.17
C GLY A 83 8.54 6.40 4.67
N HIS A 84 9.47 5.69 4.03
CA HIS A 84 9.64 5.69 2.57
C HIS A 84 9.30 4.30 2.04
N VAL A 85 8.23 4.21 1.26
CA VAL A 85 7.71 2.95 0.72
C VAL A 85 7.50 3.13 -0.78
N TRP A 86 8.05 2.21 -1.55
CA TRP A 86 7.89 2.15 -3.00
C TRP A 86 7.86 0.70 -3.47
N ALA A 87 7.34 0.46 -4.66
CA ALA A 87 7.46 -0.81 -5.36
C ALA A 87 8.30 -0.61 -6.61
N GLU A 88 9.07 -1.62 -6.99
CA GLU A 88 9.94 -1.60 -8.15
C GLU A 88 9.81 -2.90 -8.95
N HIS A 89 10.07 -2.83 -10.25
CA HIS A 89 10.17 -4.02 -11.09
C HIS A 89 11.54 -4.68 -10.94
N GLY A 90 11.56 -6.02 -10.88
CA GLY A 90 12.79 -6.81 -10.98
C GLY A 90 13.30 -7.32 -9.64
N GLY A 91 14.61 -7.55 -9.56
CA GLY A 91 15.27 -8.01 -8.35
C GLY A 91 15.38 -6.90 -7.29
N PRO A 92 15.66 -7.25 -6.03
CA PRO A 92 15.74 -6.28 -4.93
C PRO A 92 16.80 -5.21 -5.18
N ASP A 93 16.50 -3.95 -4.86
CA ASP A 93 17.49 -2.87 -4.83
C ASP A 93 18.70 -3.29 -3.98
N PRO A 94 19.91 -3.36 -4.56
CA PRO A 94 21.12 -3.74 -3.84
C PRO A 94 21.51 -2.76 -2.72
N GLY A 95 20.98 -1.52 -2.74
CA GLY A 95 21.12 -0.52 -1.70
C GLY A 95 20.19 -0.71 -0.50
N PHE A 96 19.14 -1.54 -0.61
CA PHE A 96 18.21 -1.80 0.48
C PHE A 96 18.55 -3.08 1.26
N VAL A 97 18.97 -2.92 2.51
CA VAL A 97 19.32 -4.04 3.42
C VAL A 97 18.39 -4.02 4.65
N PRO A 98 17.36 -4.89 4.70
CA PRO A 98 16.47 -5.00 5.85
C PRO A 98 17.22 -5.55 7.07
N GLY A 99 17.09 -4.88 8.22
CA GLY A 99 17.81 -5.27 9.43
C GLY A 99 19.29 -4.89 9.44
N GLY A 100 19.74 -4.15 8.42
CA GLY A 100 21.04 -3.50 8.35
C GLY A 100 22.18 -4.33 7.76
N ARG A 101 23.29 -3.64 7.56
CA ARG A 101 24.54 -4.11 8.17
C ARG A 101 24.59 -3.61 9.60
#